data_AF-A0A2T1CT32-F1
#
_entry.id   AF-A0A2T1CT32-F1
#
_cell.length_a   1.000
_cell.length_b   1.000
_cell.length_c   1.000
_cell.angle_alpha   90.00
_cell.angle_beta   90.00
_cell.angle_gamma   90.00
#
_symmetry.space_group_name_H-M   'P 1'
#
loop_
_entity.id
_entity.type
_entity.pdbx_description
1 polymer ?
#
loop_
_entity_poly.entity_id
_entity_poly.type
_entity_poly.pdbx_seq_one_letter_code
_entity_poly.pdbx_strand_id
1 'polypeptide(L)' 'MSANIVTWYWIICLMVFVYWFSLFYSDYSTSKLDLISWCVLLIASLFWPIVLPVSSWELSRKSLHNILL' A
#
# COMPACT_ATOMS: atom_id res chain seq x y z
N MET A 1 -13.68 23.04 10.51
CA MET A 1 -12.51 22.97 9.61
C MET A 1 -11.69 21.69 9.83
N SER A 2 -11.43 21.27 11.08
CA SER A 2 -10.71 20.03 11.42
C SER A 2 -11.42 18.73 11.02
N ALA A 3 -12.75 18.66 11.19
CA ALA A 3 -13.53 17.47 10.84
C ALA A 3 -13.37 17.07 9.36
N ASN A 4 -13.36 18.05 8.46
CA ASN A 4 -13.23 17.80 7.02
C ASN A 4 -11.87 17.16 6.69
N ILE A 5 -10.79 17.61 7.32
CA ILE A 5 -9.43 17.08 7.08
C ILE A 5 -9.35 15.61 7.50
N VAL A 6 -9.93 15.29 8.66
CA VAL A 6 -9.99 13.92 9.16
C VAL A 6 -10.82 13.04 8.22
N THR A 7 -11.97 13.52 7.75
CA THR A 7 -12.80 12.78 6.78
C THR A 7 -12.04 12.51 5.48
N TRP A 8 -11.35 13.51 4.91
CA TRP A 8 -10.53 13.34 3.72
C TRP A 8 -9.39 12.33 3.92
N TYR A 9 -8.74 12.36 5.08
CA TYR A 9 -7.69 11.39 5.42
C TYR A 9 -8.24 9.96 5.40
N TRP A 10 -9.41 9.72 6.01
CA TRP A 10 -10.04 8.41 6.03
C TRP A 10 -10.49 7.94 4.65
N ILE A 11 -11.00 8.83 3.80
CA ILE A 11 -11.38 8.50 2.42
C ILE A 11 -10.15 8.02 1.64
N ILE A 12 -9.04 8.76 1.72
CA ILE A 12 -7.80 8.39 1.02
C ILE A 12 -7.24 7.08 1.59
N CYS A 13 -7.24 6.92 2.91
CA CYS A 13 -6.84 5.68 3.58
C CYS A 13 -7.65 4.47 3.08
N LEU A 14 -8.96 4.60 2.93
CA LEU A 14 -9.83 3.54 2.39
C LEU A 14 -9.52 3.25 0.92
N MET A 15 -9.29 4.27 0.09
CA MET A 15 -8.92 4.07 -1.31
C MET A 15 -7.60 3.31 -1.46
N VAL A 16 -6.58 3.71 -0.69
CA VAL A 16 -5.27 3.03 -0.67
C VAL A 16 -5.41 1.59 -0.20
N PHE A 17 -6.20 1.37 0.87
CA PHE A 17 -6.48 0.03 1.37
C PHE A 17 -7.13 -0.86 0.31
N VAL A 18 -8.16 -0.38 -0.38
CA VAL A 18 -8.84 -1.16 -1.43
C VAL A 18 -7.90 -1.46 -2.61
N TYR A 19 -7.05 -0.51 -3.01
CA TYR A 19 -6.06 -0.71 -4.06
C TYR A 19 -5.05 -1.80 -3.69
N TRP A 20 -4.46 -1.70 -2.50
CA TRP A 20 -3.48 -2.66 -2.00
C TRP A 20 -4.11 -4.03 -1.74
N PHE A 21 -5.34 -4.06 -1.20
CA PHE A 21 -6.10 -5.28 -1.00
C PHE A 21 -6.36 -6.00 -2.32
N SER A 22 -6.73 -5.26 -3.38
CA SER A 22 -6.97 -5.84 -4.70
C SER A 22 -5.69 -6.43 -5.29
N LEU A 23 -4.55 -5.73 -5.15
CA LEU A 23 -3.24 -6.25 -5.55
C LEU A 23 -2.85 -7.51 -4.76
N PHE A 24 -3.00 -7.48 -3.44
CA PHE A 24 -2.71 -8.62 -2.57
C PHE A 24 -3.63 -9.82 -2.88
N TYR A 25 -4.89 -9.57 -3.20
CA TYR A 25 -5.83 -10.63 -3.57
C TYR A 25 -5.52 -11.25 -4.93
N SER A 26 -5.04 -10.45 -5.88
CA SER A 26 -4.62 -10.88 -7.21
C SER A 26 -3.26 -11.56 -7.22
N ASP A 27 -2.44 -11.38 -6.19
CA ASP A 27 -1.18 -12.09 -6.05
C ASP A 27 -1.44 -13.54 -5.58
N TYR A 28 -1.09 -14.50 -6.44
CA TYR A 28 -1.21 -15.93 -6.14
C TYR A 28 0.09 -16.50 -5.55
N SER A 29 1.16 -15.69 -5.46
CA SER A 29 2.46 -16.13 -4.98
C SER A 29 2.59 -16.07 -3.45
N THR A 30 1.84 -15.19 -2.78
CA THR A 30 1.81 -15.05 -1.32
C THR A 30 0.70 -15.89 -0.69
N SER A 31 1.02 -16.65 0.37
CA SER A 31 0.02 -17.43 1.12
C SER A 31 -0.97 -16.50 1.82
N LYS A 32 -2.26 -16.61 1.45
CA LYS A 32 -3.35 -15.80 2.02
C LYS A 32 -3.66 -16.14 3.49
N LEU A 33 -3.06 -17.21 4.02
CA LEU A 33 -3.19 -17.66 5.40
C LEU A 33 -2.22 -16.95 6.37
N ASP A 34 -1.23 -16.22 5.85
CA ASP A 34 -0.28 -15.49 6.69
C ASP A 34 -0.93 -14.23 7.26
N LEU A 35 -1.35 -14.31 8.53
CA LEU A 35 -1.93 -13.20 9.30
C LEU A 35 -1.03 -11.95 9.30
N ILE A 36 0.29 -12.13 9.16
CA ILE A 36 1.26 -11.04 9.08
C ILE A 36 1.02 -10.18 7.83
N SER A 37 0.70 -10.78 6.69
CA SER A 37 0.44 -10.04 5.44
C SER A 37 -0.80 -9.16 5.56
N TRP A 38 -1.83 -9.63 6.28
CA TRP A 38 -3.02 -8.84 6.58
C TRP A 38 -2.74 -7.68 7.54
N CYS A 39 -1.91 -7.91 8.57
CA CYS A 39 -1.46 -6.84 9.47
C CYS A 39 -0.66 -5.77 8.73
N VAL A 40 0.25 -6.17 7.84
CA VAL A 40 1.04 -5.24 7.02
C VAL A 40 0.14 -4.44 6.08
N LEU A 41 -0.89 -5.05 5.49
CA LEU A 41 -1.85 -4.35 4.62
C LEU A 41 -2.59 -3.22 5.36
N LEU A 42 -3.01 -3.47 6.61
CA LEU A 42 -3.68 -2.47 7.45
C LEU A 42 -2.73 -1.35 7.87
N ILE A 43 -1.52 -1.70 8.34
CA ILE A 43 -0.51 -0.73 8.76
C ILE A 43 -0.07 0.13 7.57
N ALA A 44 0.18 -0.49 6.42
CA ALA A 44 0.57 0.21 5.20
C ALA A 44 -0.45 1.26 4.76
N SER A 45 -1.74 0.90 4.84
CA SER A 45 -2.84 1.80 4.47
C SER A 45 -3.01 2.93 5.48
N LEU A 46 -2.81 2.66 6.77
CA LEU A 46 -2.90 3.68 7.82
C LEU A 46 -1.77 4.70 7.74
N PHE A 47 -0.56 4.26 7.36
CA PHE A 47 0.63 5.10 7.15
C PHE A 47 0.85 5.45 5.67
N TRP A 48 -0.23 5.52 4.87
CA TRP A 48 -0.18 5.82 3.44
C TRP A 48 0.70 7.03 3.04
N PRO A 49 0.79 8.15 3.80
CA PRO A 49 1.58 9.31 3.36
C PRO A 49 3.07 9.01 3.26
N ILE A 50 3.56 8.04 4.04
CA ILE A 50 4.97 7.63 4.09
C ILE A 50 5.17 6.38 3.23
N VAL A 51 4.22 5.44 3.31
CA VAL A 51 4.34 4.13 2.67
C VAL A 51 4.25 4.24 1.14
N LEU A 52 3.38 5.12 0.61
CA LEU A 52 3.28 5.32 -0.85
C LEU A 52 4.58 5.84 -1.49
N PRO A 53 5.23 6.92 -1.01
CA PRO A 53 6.47 7.39 -1.62
C PRO A 53 7.60 6.39 -1.47
N VAL A 54 7.72 5.71 -0.32
CA VAL A 54 8.76 4.69 -0.09
C VAL A 54 8.57 3.49 -1.03
N SER A 55 7.35 2.96 -1.13
CA SER A 55 7.05 1.83 -2.02
C SER A 55 7.24 2.20 -3.50
N SER A 56 6.82 3.40 -3.89
CA SER A 56 7.02 3.91 -5.26
C SER A 56 8.51 4.05 -5.57
N TRP A 57 9.31 4.55 -4.62
CA TRP A 57 10.76 4.66 -4.77
C TRP A 57 11.43 3.29 -4.93
N GLU A 58 11.04 2.31 -4.12
CA GLU A 58 11.57 0.95 -4.22
C GLU A 58 11.20 0.28 -5.55
N LEU A 59 9.96 0.45 -6.01
CA LEU A 59 9.49 0.00 -7.32
C LEU A 59 10.29 0.65 -8.46
N SER A 60 10.49 1.96 -8.41
CA SER A 60 11.31 2.67 -9.41
C SER A 60 12.75 2.17 -9.41
N ARG A 61 13.34 1.92 -8.24
CA ARG A 61 14.70 1.36 -8.15
C ARG A 61 14.78 -0.04 -8.77
N LYS A 62 13.82 -0.92 -8.46
CA LYS A 62 13.75 -2.28 -9.05
C LYS A 62 13.56 -2.23 -10.56
N SER A 63 12.67 -1.36 -11.04
CA SER A 63 12.44 -1.16 -12.47
C SER A 63 13.69 -0.66 -13.19
N LEU A 64 14.40 0.31 -12.61
CA LEU A 64 15.63 0.86 -13.20
C LEU A 64 16.75 -0.18 -13.24
N HIS A 65 16.90 -0.98 -12.19
CA HIS A 65 17.86 -2.09 -12.16
C HIS A 65 17.56 -3.15 -13.23
N ASN A 66 16.28 -3.47 -13.46
CA ASN A 66 15.87 -4.45 -14.47
C ASN A 66 15.99 -3.95 -15.93
N ILE A 67 16.13 -2.64 -16.14
CA ILE A 67 16.35 -2.04 -17.47
C ILE A 67 17.85 -1.97 -17.81
N LEU A 68 18.72 -1.90 -16.80
CA LEU A 68 20.17 -1.75 -16.96
C LEU A 68 20.94 -3.08 -17.07
N LEU A 69 20.29 -4.22 -16.80
CA LEU A 69 20.82 -5.58 -16.96
C LEU A 69 20.11 -6.29 -18.11
#